data_AF-A0AAV7W055-F1
#
_entry.id   AF-A0AAV7W055-F1
#
_cell.length_a   1.000
_cell.length_b   1.000
_cell.length_c   1.000
_cell.angle_alpha   90.00
_cell.angle_beta   90.00
_cell.angle_gamma   90.00
#
_symmetry.space_group_name_H-M   'P 1'
#
loop_
_entity.id
_entity.type
_entity.pdbx_description
1 polymer ?
#
loop_
_entity_poly.entity_id
_entity_poly.type
_entity_poly.pdbx_seq_one_letter_code
_entity_poly.pdbx_strand_id
1 'polypeptide(L)'
;MIHQSIVEHREETKAESGRTQLACCKMQGAIRRVAKTCTETPISNLEDDAVAQWEIRDSLKAQMEDTHWKLVDLQDRSRQNNLQVLGIPEGLEGADPQRFVVILFKEAFPDLA
;
A
#
# COMPACT_ATOMS: atom_id res chain seq x y z
N MET A 1 -54.28 -60.73 -0.13
CA MET A 1 -54.42 -59.40 0.49
C MET A 1 -53.10 -58.91 1.12
N ILE A 2 -52.44 -59.68 1.98
CA ILE A 2 -51.19 -59.28 2.67
C ILE A 2 -50.03 -58.97 1.70
N HIS A 3 -49.84 -59.79 0.66
CA HIS A 3 -48.77 -59.60 -0.31
C HIS A 3 -48.87 -58.29 -1.10
N GLN A 4 -50.10 -57.82 -1.36
CA GLN A 4 -50.36 -56.56 -2.07
C GLN A 4 -49.93 -55.36 -1.22
N SER A 5 -50.32 -55.37 0.07
CA SER A 5 -49.97 -54.32 1.03
C SER A 5 -48.47 -54.21 1.30
N ILE A 6 -47.75 -55.34 1.33
CA ILE A 6 -46.28 -55.34 1.46
C ILE A 6 -45.60 -54.70 0.25
N VAL A 7 -46.11 -54.96 -0.96
CA VAL A 7 -45.56 -54.38 -2.19
C VAL A 7 -45.81 -52.87 -2.23
N GLU A 8 -47.02 -52.43 -1.91
CA GLU A 8 -47.39 -51.01 -1.85
C GLU A 8 -46.51 -50.23 -0.84
N HIS A 9 -46.35 -50.74 0.39
CA HIS A 9 -45.45 -50.12 1.38
C HIS A 9 -43.98 -50.11 0.94
N ARG A 10 -43.54 -51.12 0.17
CA ARG A 10 -42.18 -51.15 -0.39
C ARG A 10 -41.97 -50.11 -1.50
N GLU A 11 -43.01 -49.78 -2.25
CA GLU A 11 -42.95 -48.73 -3.27
C GLU A 11 -43.01 -47.33 -2.64
N GLU A 12 -43.85 -47.13 -1.63
CA GLU A 12 -43.92 -45.88 -0.85
C GLU A 12 -42.59 -45.57 -0.18
N THR A 13 -41.96 -46.55 0.49
CA THR A 13 -40.66 -46.37 1.15
C THR A 13 -39.52 -46.08 0.15
N LYS A 14 -39.58 -46.65 -1.07
CA LYS A 14 -38.63 -46.31 -2.15
C LYS A 14 -38.86 -44.88 -2.67
N ALA A 15 -40.11 -44.47 -2.84
CA ALA A 15 -40.45 -43.13 -3.29
C ALA A 15 -40.05 -42.07 -2.23
N GLU A 16 -40.28 -42.36 -0.95
CA GLU A 16 -39.84 -41.52 0.17
C GLU A 16 -38.31 -41.45 0.24
N SER A 17 -37.62 -42.58 0.14
CA SER A 17 -36.15 -42.64 0.08
C SER A 17 -35.58 -41.77 -1.05
N GLY A 18 -36.16 -41.86 -2.25
CA GLY A 18 -35.80 -41.03 -3.40
C GLY A 18 -36.04 -39.52 -3.16
N ARG A 19 -37.16 -39.16 -2.50
CA ARG A 19 -37.44 -37.77 -2.11
C ARG A 19 -36.44 -37.25 -1.09
N THR A 20 -36.09 -38.04 -0.07
CA THR A 20 -35.06 -37.68 0.91
C THR A 20 -33.68 -37.55 0.28
N GLN A 21 -33.32 -38.41 -0.66
CA GLN A 21 -32.03 -38.35 -1.35
C GLN A 21 -31.93 -37.09 -2.23
N LEU A 22 -33.01 -36.74 -2.93
CA LEU A 22 -33.10 -35.49 -3.69
C LEU A 22 -33.01 -34.26 -2.78
N ALA A 23 -33.69 -34.27 -1.63
CA ALA A 23 -33.62 -33.18 -0.65
C ALA A 23 -32.21 -33.02 -0.09
N CYS A 24 -31.52 -34.12 0.24
CA CYS A 24 -30.13 -34.11 0.71
C CYS A 24 -29.19 -33.52 -0.35
N CYS A 25 -29.33 -33.92 -1.61
CA CYS A 25 -28.53 -33.37 -2.72
C CYS A 25 -28.73 -31.86 -2.90
N LYS A 26 -29.99 -31.38 -2.83
CA LYS A 26 -30.30 -29.95 -2.89
C LYS A 26 -29.69 -29.18 -1.71
N MET A 27 -29.75 -29.75 -0.51
CA MET A 27 -29.22 -29.16 0.70
C MET A 27 -27.69 -29.06 0.66
N GLN A 28 -27.00 -30.12 0.23
CA GLN A 28 -25.55 -30.11 0.00
C GLN A 28 -25.14 -29.05 -1.02
N GLY A 29 -25.91 -28.90 -2.11
CA GLY A 29 -25.68 -27.83 -3.08
C GLY A 29 -25.86 -26.43 -2.49
N ALA A 30 -26.83 -26.24 -1.61
CA ALA A 30 -27.05 -24.97 -0.91
C ALA A 30 -25.91 -24.64 0.06
N ILE A 31 -25.47 -25.62 0.87
CA ILE A 31 -24.33 -25.48 1.79
C ILE A 31 -23.07 -25.05 1.02
N ARG A 32 -22.78 -25.69 -0.13
CA ARG A 32 -21.63 -25.32 -0.96
C ARG A 32 -21.70 -23.89 -1.49
N ARG A 33 -22.88 -23.46 -1.94
CA ARG A 33 -23.07 -22.07 -2.42
C ARG A 33 -22.85 -21.06 -1.31
N VAL A 34 -23.43 -21.31 -0.13
CA VAL A 34 -23.26 -20.45 1.04
C VAL A 34 -21.80 -20.36 1.45
N ALA A 35 -21.07 -21.49 1.51
CA ALA A 35 -19.64 -21.48 1.81
C ALA A 35 -18.85 -20.59 0.82
N LYS A 36 -19.09 -20.76 -0.49
CA LYS A 36 -18.43 -19.94 -1.51
C LYS A 36 -18.73 -18.43 -1.38
N THR A 37 -19.98 -18.06 -1.12
CA THR A 37 -20.38 -16.65 -1.01
C THR A 37 -19.97 -16.02 0.31
N CYS A 38 -19.94 -16.78 1.40
CA CYS A 38 -19.68 -16.24 2.73
C CYS A 38 -18.19 -16.18 3.08
N THR A 39 -17.36 -17.06 2.50
CA THR A 39 -15.93 -17.11 2.88
C THR A 39 -14.99 -16.99 1.68
N GLU A 40 -15.20 -17.74 0.60
CA GLU A 40 -14.19 -17.80 -0.48
C GLU A 40 -14.12 -16.52 -1.30
N THR A 41 -15.28 -15.97 -1.69
CA THR A 41 -15.30 -14.76 -2.55
C THR A 41 -14.83 -13.48 -1.84
N PRO A 42 -15.19 -13.19 -0.58
CA PRO A 42 -14.65 -12.02 0.11
C PRO A 42 -13.16 -12.15 0.40
N ILE A 43 -12.66 -13.36 0.72
CA ILE A 43 -11.24 -13.59 0.96
C ILE A 43 -10.44 -13.34 -0.32
N SER A 44 -10.86 -13.90 -1.46
CA SER A 44 -10.19 -13.67 -2.74
C SER A 44 -10.11 -12.18 -3.09
N ASN A 45 -11.22 -11.44 -2.92
CA ASN A 45 -11.23 -10.01 -3.19
C ASN A 45 -10.28 -9.24 -2.26
N LEU A 46 -10.23 -9.61 -0.97
CA LEU A 46 -9.31 -9.00 -0.01
C LEU A 46 -7.84 -9.30 -0.31
N GLU A 47 -7.54 -10.49 -0.81
CA GLU A 47 -6.19 -10.87 -1.22
C GLU A 47 -5.74 -10.06 -2.45
N ASP A 48 -6.62 -9.93 -3.45
CA ASP A 48 -6.36 -9.11 -4.64
C ASP A 48 -6.19 -7.63 -4.28
N ASP A 49 -7.09 -7.09 -3.45
CA ASP A 49 -7.01 -5.71 -2.96
C ASP A 49 -5.72 -5.47 -2.16
N ALA A 50 -5.31 -6.42 -1.33
CA ALA A 50 -4.06 -6.32 -0.60
C ALA A 50 -2.91 -6.18 -1.59
N VAL A 51 -2.76 -7.10 -2.54
CA VAL A 51 -1.68 -7.07 -3.55
C VAL A 51 -1.65 -5.73 -4.29
N ALA A 52 -2.80 -5.23 -4.74
CA ALA A 52 -2.90 -3.93 -5.40
C ALA A 52 -2.39 -2.79 -4.50
N GLN A 53 -2.73 -2.80 -3.21
CA GLN A 53 -2.23 -1.82 -2.25
C GLN A 53 -0.73 -1.91 -2.02
N TRP A 54 -0.16 -3.12 -2.00
CA TRP A 54 1.30 -3.32 -1.90
C TRP A 54 2.02 -2.70 -3.10
N GLU A 55 1.54 -2.94 -4.32
CA GLU A 55 2.11 -2.39 -5.55
C GLU A 55 2.03 -0.86 -5.60
N ILE A 56 0.87 -0.29 -5.24
CA ILE A 56 0.69 1.17 -5.17
C ILE A 56 1.65 1.79 -4.17
N ARG A 57 1.75 1.19 -2.97
CA ARG A 57 2.65 1.69 -1.93
C ARG A 57 4.10 1.66 -2.37
N ASP A 58 4.53 0.60 -3.02
CA ASP A 58 5.92 0.45 -3.46
C ASP A 58 6.25 1.42 -4.60
N SER A 59 5.32 1.61 -5.54
CA SER A 59 5.41 2.66 -6.56
C SER A 59 5.51 4.06 -5.94
N LEU A 60 4.67 4.35 -4.95
CA LEU A 60 4.67 5.65 -4.28
C LEU A 60 5.96 5.91 -3.51
N LYS A 61 6.51 4.88 -2.84
CA LYS A 61 7.81 4.96 -2.17
C LYS A 61 8.93 5.28 -3.16
N ALA A 62 8.97 4.59 -4.30
CA ALA A 62 9.96 4.85 -5.34
C ALA A 62 9.86 6.28 -5.89
N GLN A 63 8.65 6.78 -6.13
CA GLN A 63 8.43 8.17 -6.57
C GLN A 63 8.84 9.20 -5.53
N MET A 64 8.57 8.91 -4.24
CA MET A 64 8.97 9.77 -3.13
C MET A 64 10.49 9.86 -3.03
N GLU A 65 11.18 8.73 -3.13
CA GLU A 65 12.64 8.67 -3.06
C GLU A 65 13.29 9.38 -4.26
N ASP A 66 12.81 9.15 -5.47
CA ASP A 66 13.28 9.85 -6.68
C ASP A 66 13.08 11.38 -6.56
N THR A 67 11.90 11.81 -6.09
CA THR A 67 11.63 13.24 -5.87
C THR A 67 12.52 13.83 -4.78
N HIS A 68 12.76 13.08 -3.71
CA HIS A 68 13.65 13.51 -2.63
C HIS A 68 15.06 13.75 -3.15
N TRP A 69 15.63 12.82 -3.90
CA TRP A 69 16.97 12.98 -4.47
C TRP A 69 17.07 14.12 -5.47
N LYS A 70 16.03 14.34 -6.28
CA LYS A 70 15.96 15.52 -7.16
C LYS A 70 15.95 16.83 -6.38
N LEU A 71 15.25 16.89 -5.26
CA LEU A 71 15.23 18.08 -4.40
C LEU A 71 16.58 18.33 -3.74
N VAL A 72 17.25 17.27 -3.27
CA VAL A 72 18.61 17.36 -2.72
C VAL A 72 19.58 17.89 -3.77
N ASP A 73 19.58 17.33 -4.99
CA ASP A 73 20.42 17.82 -6.09
C ASP A 73 20.16 19.31 -6.40
N LEU A 74 18.88 19.70 -6.50
CA LEU A 74 18.52 21.09 -6.76
C LEU A 74 18.97 22.03 -5.64
N GLN A 75 18.85 21.60 -4.38
CA GLN A 75 19.29 22.38 -3.22
C GLN A 75 20.81 22.53 -3.21
N ASP A 76 21.54 21.47 -3.49
CA ASP A 76 23.00 21.48 -3.55
C ASP A 76 23.49 22.38 -4.68
N ARG A 77 22.91 22.25 -5.88
CA ARG A 77 23.23 23.12 -7.03
C ARG A 77 22.88 24.58 -6.76
N SER A 78 21.76 24.85 -6.09
CA SER A 78 21.40 26.20 -5.68
C SER A 78 22.37 26.79 -4.65
N ARG A 79 22.99 25.95 -3.82
CA ARG A 79 23.93 26.36 -2.76
C ARG A 79 25.38 26.32 -3.19
N GLN A 80 25.69 25.78 -4.37
CA GLN A 80 27.05 25.53 -4.83
C GLN A 80 27.95 26.78 -4.81
N ASN A 81 27.37 27.97 -5.03
CA ASN A 81 28.10 29.24 -5.02
C ASN A 81 27.89 30.06 -3.74
N ASN A 82 27.17 29.51 -2.76
CA ASN A 82 26.95 30.20 -1.50
C ASN A 82 28.11 29.90 -0.56
N LEU A 83 28.76 30.95 -0.05
CA LEU A 83 29.72 30.80 1.04
C LEU A 83 29.01 31.01 2.38
N GLN A 84 29.20 30.08 3.31
CA GLN A 84 28.78 30.24 4.69
C GLN A 84 29.99 30.60 5.56
N VAL A 85 29.94 31.77 6.20
CA VAL A 85 30.98 32.21 7.14
C VAL A 85 30.44 32.07 8.56
N LEU A 86 31.14 31.32 9.40
CA LEU A 86 30.73 31.02 10.78
C LEU A 86 31.73 31.64 11.77
N GLY A 87 31.25 31.94 12.98
CA GLY A 87 32.09 32.47 14.06
C GLY A 87 32.32 33.99 14.02
N ILE A 88 31.56 34.73 13.20
CA ILE A 88 31.57 36.19 13.20
C ILE A 88 30.64 36.71 14.30
N PRO A 89 31.13 37.56 15.23
CA PRO A 89 30.27 38.21 16.22
C PRO A 89 29.19 39.07 15.57
N GLU A 90 27.99 39.04 16.12
CA GLU A 90 26.86 39.84 15.62
C GLU A 90 27.19 41.34 15.67
N GLY A 91 26.83 42.06 14.61
CA GLY A 91 27.02 43.52 14.50
C GLY A 91 28.42 43.97 14.07
N LEU A 92 29.38 43.06 13.87
CA LEU A 92 30.72 43.39 13.36
C LEU A 92 30.68 43.97 11.93
N GLU A 93 29.67 43.58 11.16
CA GLU A 93 29.40 44.01 9.78
C GLU A 93 29.11 45.52 9.67
N GLY A 94 28.66 46.15 10.76
CA GLY A 94 28.24 47.54 10.78
C GLY A 94 27.04 47.80 9.87
N ALA A 95 27.07 48.93 9.15
CA ALA A 95 25.96 49.35 8.27
C ALA A 95 26.06 48.81 6.83
N ASP A 96 27.20 48.22 6.44
CA ASP A 96 27.47 47.76 5.08
C ASP A 96 28.11 46.36 5.07
N PRO A 97 27.29 45.30 4.98
CA PRO A 97 27.75 43.92 4.93
C PRO A 97 28.63 43.61 3.71
N GLN A 98 28.43 44.29 2.57
CA GLN A 98 29.24 44.02 1.37
C GLN A 98 30.67 44.50 1.56
N ARG A 99 30.83 45.71 2.09
CA ARG A 99 32.15 46.24 2.43
C ARG A 99 32.86 45.39 3.48
N PHE A 100 32.12 44.94 4.49
CA PHE A 100 32.65 44.03 5.50
C PHE A 100 33.20 42.74 4.88
N VAL A 101 32.42 42.07 4.02
CA VAL A 101 32.84 40.82 3.37
C VAL A 101 34.09 41.02 2.50
N VAL A 102 34.19 42.12 1.75
CA VAL A 102 35.38 42.44 0.95
C VAL A 102 36.64 42.59 1.82
N ILE A 103 36.53 43.28 2.95
CA ILE A 103 37.64 43.45 3.90
C ILE A 103 38.03 42.11 4.49
N LEU A 104 37.04 41.34 4.96
CA LEU A 104 37.23 40.01 5.54
C LEU A 104 38.01 39.08 4.59
N PHE A 105 37.64 39.04 3.31
CA PHE A 105 38.34 38.21 2.33
C PHE A 105 39.77 38.68 2.07
N LYS A 106 40.02 39.99 2.01
CA LYS A 106 41.39 40.52 1.83
C LYS A 106 42.30 40.19 3.00
N GLU A 107 41.78 40.24 4.22
CA GLU A 107 42.54 39.90 5.42
C GLU A 107 42.77 38.38 5.54
N ALA A 108 41.76 37.58 5.23
CA ALA A 108 41.84 36.12 5.33
C ALA A 108 42.68 35.49 4.20
N PHE A 109 42.65 36.08 3.00
CA PHE A 109 43.30 35.57 1.80
C PHE A 109 44.04 36.68 1.04
N PRO A 110 45.18 37.17 1.57
CA PRO A 110 45.92 38.28 0.99
C PRO A 110 46.45 37.99 -0.43
N ASP A 111 46.66 36.72 -0.77
CA ASP A 111 47.21 36.29 -2.07
C ASP A 111 46.17 36.18 -3.19
N LEU A 112 44.87 36.33 -2.85
CA LEU A 112 43.75 36.30 -3.79
C LEU A 112 43.37 37.70 -4.31
N ALA A 113 44.11 38.74 -3.91
CA ALA A 113 43.86 40.15 -4.22
C ALA A 113 44.65 40.68 -5.41
#